data_AF-A0A7Y2VRC6-F1
#
_entry.id   AF-A0A7Y2VRC6-F1
#
_cell.length_a   1.000
_cell.length_b   1.000
_cell.length_c   1.000
_cell.angle_alpha   90.00
_cell.angle_beta   90.00
_cell.angle_gamma   90.00
#
_symmetry.space_group_name_H-M   'P 1'
#
loop_
_entity.id
_entity.type
_entity.pdbx_description
1 polymer ?
#
loop_
_entity_poly.entity_id
_entity_poly.type
_entity_poly.pdbx_seq_one_letter_code
_entity_poly.pdbx_strand_id
1 'polypeptide(L)'
;MLNVTGSIRRFVTAIGPIGNDADLAWAIGENTPYFGAPQATGCAEADRADVLSDLIEAYESRLSLYLHGHADRTQADLGDVLGSRARAFEILHRMRALTVEMIVKLNEAWAIPAGCLGKPYKLAVA
;
A
#
# COMPACT_ATOMS: atom_id res chain seq x y z
N MET A 1 28.08 -40.21 13.81
CA MET A 1 27.52 -39.21 14.75
C MET A 1 27.00 -38.05 13.93
N LEU A 2 25.68 -37.83 13.95
CA LEU A 2 25.02 -36.84 13.09
C LEU A 2 25.18 -35.41 13.60
N ASN A 3 25.26 -34.53 12.61
CA ASN A 3 25.47 -33.09 12.60
C ASN A 3 24.25 -32.32 13.14
N VAL A 4 24.48 -31.25 13.91
CA VAL A 4 23.42 -30.31 14.32
C VAL A 4 23.83 -28.90 13.90
N THR A 5 23.69 -28.61 12.61
CA THR A 5 23.57 -27.25 12.11
C THR A 5 22.16 -26.79 12.49
N GLY A 6 22.06 -26.00 13.57
CA GLY A 6 20.81 -25.39 14.02
C GLY A 6 20.22 -24.51 12.92
N SER A 7 19.25 -25.07 12.22
CA SER A 7 18.43 -24.39 11.24
C SER A 7 17.70 -23.23 11.92
N ILE A 8 18.01 -22.00 11.50
CA ILE A 8 17.24 -20.80 11.83
C ILE A 8 15.87 -20.98 11.17
N ARG A 9 14.94 -21.63 11.88
CA ARG A 9 13.52 -21.55 11.56
C ARG A 9 13.10 -20.12 11.83
N ARG A 10 13.05 -19.31 10.78
CA ARG A 10 12.43 -17.98 10.79
C ARG A 10 11.04 -18.14 11.40
N PHE A 11 10.83 -17.43 12.51
CA PHE A 11 9.55 -17.29 13.18
C PHE A 11 8.45 -16.99 12.16
N VAL A 12 7.26 -17.54 12.40
CA VAL A 12 5.98 -17.13 11.79
C VAL A 12 5.99 -15.61 11.65
N THR A 13 6.12 -15.11 10.42
CA THR A 13 6.13 -13.67 10.14
C THR A 13 4.75 -13.16 10.49
N ALA A 14 4.65 -12.36 11.55
CA ALA A 14 3.38 -11.83 12.02
C ALA A 14 2.65 -11.12 10.87
N ILE A 15 1.38 -11.47 10.66
CA ILE A 15 0.53 -10.79 9.68
C ILE A 15 0.19 -9.43 10.25
N GLY A 16 0.49 -8.37 9.50
CA GLY A 16 0.16 -6.99 9.84
C GLY A 16 -0.73 -6.34 8.78
N PRO A 17 -1.19 -5.10 9.02
CA PRO A 17 -1.97 -4.35 8.03
C PRO A 17 -1.19 -4.16 6.72
N ILE A 18 -1.88 -4.20 5.59
CA ILE A 18 -1.33 -3.82 4.28
C ILE A 18 -1.59 -2.33 4.06
N GLY A 19 -0.55 -1.50 4.21
CA GLY A 19 -0.66 -0.05 4.15
C GLY A 19 -0.09 0.57 2.87
N ASN A 20 0.75 -0.15 2.14
CA ASN A 20 1.44 0.32 0.95
C ASN A 20 1.76 -0.83 -0.04
N ASP A 21 2.24 -0.51 -1.24
CA ASP A 21 2.52 -1.52 -2.27
C ASP A 21 3.64 -2.51 -1.92
N ALA A 22 4.58 -2.15 -1.02
CA ALA A 22 5.60 -3.08 -0.57
C ALA A 22 4.99 -4.13 0.39
N ASP A 23 4.08 -3.70 1.26
CA ASP A 23 3.29 -4.63 2.10
C ASP A 23 2.43 -5.54 1.22
N LEU A 24 1.80 -4.98 0.16
CA LEU A 24 1.01 -5.74 -0.81
C LEU A 24 1.89 -6.76 -1.55
N ALA A 25 3.05 -6.35 -2.06
CA ALA A 25 3.96 -7.25 -2.77
C ALA A 25 4.48 -8.37 -1.86
N TRP A 26 4.76 -8.07 -0.59
CA TRP A 26 5.09 -9.09 0.41
C TRP A 26 3.93 -10.06 0.63
N ALA A 27 2.71 -9.54 0.85
CA ALA A 27 1.52 -10.36 1.10
C ALA A 27 1.20 -11.27 -0.09
N ILE A 28 1.27 -10.76 -1.32
CA ILE A 28 1.12 -11.56 -2.55
C ILE A 28 2.20 -12.65 -2.61
N GLY A 29 3.45 -12.30 -2.32
CA GLY A 29 4.56 -13.27 -2.31
C GLY A 29 4.36 -14.38 -1.28
N GLU A 30 3.88 -14.05 -0.07
CA GLU A 30 3.57 -15.03 0.97
C GLU A 30 2.31 -15.85 0.64
N ASN A 31 1.33 -15.28 -0.07
CA ASN A 31 0.10 -15.98 -0.43
C ASN A 31 0.28 -16.91 -1.65
N THR A 32 1.21 -16.58 -2.56
CA THR A 32 1.45 -17.29 -3.83
C THR A 32 1.65 -18.81 -3.69
N PRO A 33 2.43 -19.34 -2.71
CA PRO A 33 2.64 -20.78 -2.57
C PRO A 33 1.36 -21.59 -2.31
N TYR A 34 0.35 -21.00 -1.68
CA TYR A 34 -0.89 -21.71 -1.34
C TYR A 34 -1.76 -22.02 -2.56
N PHE A 35 -1.63 -21.27 -3.67
CA PHE A 35 -2.37 -21.54 -4.91
C PHE A 35 -1.88 -22.80 -5.64
N GLY A 36 -0.58 -23.12 -5.53
CA GLY A 36 0.01 -24.30 -6.15
C GLY A 36 -0.05 -25.56 -5.27
N ALA A 37 -0.23 -25.37 -3.96
CA ALA A 37 -0.30 -26.45 -2.98
C ALA A 37 -1.30 -26.08 -1.86
N PRO A 38 -2.61 -26.27 -2.09
CA PRO A 38 -3.63 -26.01 -1.10
C PRO A 38 -3.38 -26.79 0.18
N GLN A 39 -3.54 -26.14 1.33
CA GLN A 39 -3.37 -26.77 2.64
C GLN A 39 -4.67 -27.42 3.10
N ALA A 40 -4.57 -28.33 4.07
CA ALA A 40 -5.76 -28.94 4.65
C ALA A 40 -6.59 -27.87 5.39
N THR A 41 -7.89 -27.86 5.15
CA THR A 41 -8.82 -26.93 5.81
C THR A 41 -8.73 -27.04 7.33
N GLY A 42 -8.67 -25.90 8.01
CA GLY A 42 -8.57 -25.81 9.47
C GLY A 42 -7.15 -25.98 10.03
N CYS A 43 -6.11 -25.98 9.19
CA CYS A 43 -4.73 -25.82 9.67
C CYS A 43 -4.32 -24.35 9.70
N ALA A 44 -3.32 -24.03 10.53
CA ALA A 44 -2.86 -22.66 10.74
C ALA A 44 -2.34 -22.00 9.44
N GLU A 45 -1.79 -22.78 8.53
CA GLU A 45 -1.34 -22.31 7.21
C GLU A 45 -2.51 -21.92 6.30
N ALA A 46 -3.62 -22.66 6.35
CA ALA A 46 -4.84 -22.31 5.62
C ALA A 46 -5.46 -21.03 6.19
N ASP A 47 -5.61 -20.94 7.52
CA ASP A 47 -6.12 -19.75 8.20
C ASP A 47 -5.25 -18.51 7.88
N ARG A 48 -3.92 -18.70 7.78
CA ARG A 48 -2.99 -17.63 7.40
C ARG A 48 -3.19 -17.18 5.95
N ALA A 49 -3.41 -18.11 5.02
CA ALA A 49 -3.66 -17.80 3.62
C ALA A 49 -4.98 -17.03 3.44
N ASP A 50 -6.01 -17.43 4.17
CA ASP A 50 -7.32 -16.77 4.17
C ASP A 50 -7.20 -15.33 4.66
N VAL A 51 -6.56 -15.10 5.82
CA VAL A 51 -6.34 -13.74 6.35
C VAL A 51 -5.51 -12.88 5.39
N LEU A 52 -4.47 -13.43 4.75
CA LEU A 52 -3.69 -12.68 3.76
C LEU A 52 -4.54 -12.30 2.54
N SER A 53 -5.40 -13.19 2.08
CA SER A 53 -6.30 -12.94 0.95
C SER A 53 -7.27 -11.81 1.26
N ASP A 54 -7.90 -11.81 2.43
CA ASP A 54 -8.80 -10.74 2.88
C ASP A 54 -8.10 -9.38 2.94
N LEU A 55 -6.86 -9.35 3.44
CA LEU A 55 -6.09 -8.10 3.54
C LEU A 55 -5.66 -7.57 2.16
N ILE A 56 -5.28 -8.47 1.24
CA ILE A 56 -4.94 -8.12 -0.15
C ILE A 56 -6.16 -7.51 -0.83
N GLU A 57 -7.31 -8.20 -0.76
CA GLU A 57 -8.56 -7.73 -1.37
C GLU A 57 -8.98 -6.37 -0.80
N ALA A 58 -8.91 -6.19 0.52
CA ALA A 58 -9.23 -4.91 1.15
C ALA A 58 -8.32 -3.77 0.66
N TYR A 59 -7.03 -4.03 0.47
CA TYR A 59 -6.10 -3.03 -0.07
C TYR A 59 -6.41 -2.69 -1.53
N GLU A 60 -6.58 -3.70 -2.38
CA GLU A 60 -6.86 -3.55 -3.81
C GLU A 60 -8.21 -2.87 -4.07
N SER A 61 -9.24 -3.21 -3.30
CA SER A 61 -10.56 -2.56 -3.35
C SER A 61 -10.46 -1.07 -3.04
N ARG A 62 -9.70 -0.71 -2.00
CA ARG A 62 -9.47 0.70 -1.63
C ARG A 62 -8.65 1.44 -2.69
N LEU A 63 -7.70 0.77 -3.34
CA LEU A 63 -6.96 1.33 -4.47
C LEU A 63 -7.87 1.53 -5.70
N SER A 64 -8.78 0.59 -5.98
CA SER A 64 -9.77 0.71 -7.06
C SER A 64 -10.74 1.86 -6.82
N LEU A 65 -11.26 2.01 -5.60
CA LEU A 65 -12.09 3.16 -5.20
C LEU A 65 -11.33 4.49 -5.36
N TYR A 66 -10.03 4.50 -5.09
CA TYR A 66 -9.16 5.65 -5.34
C TYR A 66 -9.03 5.97 -6.84
N LEU A 67 -8.70 4.97 -7.68
CA LEU A 67 -8.48 5.17 -9.11
C LEU A 67 -9.75 5.60 -9.84
N HIS A 68 -10.90 5.02 -9.49
CA HIS A 68 -12.17 5.32 -10.14
C HIS A 68 -12.90 6.50 -9.50
N GLY A 69 -12.80 6.69 -8.18
CA GLY A 69 -13.49 7.78 -7.46
C GLY A 69 -12.81 9.14 -7.59
N HIS A 70 -11.68 9.25 -8.29
CA HIS A 70 -10.94 10.50 -8.49
C HIS A 70 -10.79 10.88 -9.96
N ALA A 71 -11.39 10.11 -10.88
CA ALA A 71 -11.34 10.40 -12.32
C ALA A 71 -11.91 11.79 -12.68
N ASP A 72 -12.78 12.32 -11.81
CA ASP A 72 -13.50 13.59 -12.05
C ASP A 72 -12.82 14.81 -11.38
N ARG A 73 -11.70 14.61 -10.67
CA ARG A 73 -11.07 15.69 -9.88
C ARG A 73 -10.09 16.51 -10.70
N THR A 74 -10.19 17.81 -10.54
CA THR A 74 -9.39 18.81 -11.26
C THR A 74 -8.24 19.33 -10.40
N GLN A 75 -7.30 20.03 -11.04
CA GLN A 75 -6.27 20.80 -10.33
C GLN A 75 -6.87 21.83 -9.37
N ALA A 76 -8.07 22.36 -9.66
CA ALA A 76 -8.75 23.30 -8.78
C ALA A 76 -9.13 22.62 -7.45
N ASP A 77 -9.71 21.43 -7.53
CA ASP A 77 -10.09 20.65 -6.34
C ASP A 77 -8.87 20.30 -5.49
N LEU A 78 -7.74 19.97 -6.13
CA LEU A 78 -6.47 19.78 -5.42
C LEU A 78 -6.00 21.09 -4.75
N GLY A 79 -6.17 22.21 -5.43
CA GLY A 79 -5.88 23.54 -4.90
C GLY A 79 -6.69 23.86 -3.65
N ASP A 80 -7.97 23.48 -3.62
CA ASP A 80 -8.88 23.70 -2.49
C ASP A 80 -8.45 22.88 -1.26
N VAL A 81 -8.06 21.62 -1.45
CA VAL A 81 -7.53 20.78 -0.34
C VAL A 81 -6.19 21.29 0.16
N LEU A 82 -5.29 21.70 -0.74
CA LEU A 82 -3.94 22.16 -0.37
C LEU A 82 -3.89 23.64 0.03
N GLY A 83 -5.01 24.36 -0.06
CA GLY A 83 -5.14 25.79 0.19
C GLY A 83 -4.35 26.68 -0.78
N SER A 84 -3.96 26.16 -1.95
CA SER A 84 -3.21 26.93 -2.95
C SER A 84 -3.23 26.25 -4.32
N ARG A 85 -3.78 26.95 -5.32
CA ARG A 85 -3.79 26.50 -6.72
C ARG A 85 -2.38 26.43 -7.34
N ALA A 86 -1.49 27.35 -6.96
CA ALA A 86 -0.08 27.34 -7.37
C ALA A 86 0.64 26.12 -6.80
N ARG A 87 0.40 25.80 -5.53
CA ARG A 87 0.96 24.59 -4.91
C ARG A 87 0.46 23.32 -5.58
N ALA A 88 -0.85 23.23 -5.88
CA ALA A 88 -1.41 22.11 -6.62
C ALA A 88 -0.72 21.93 -7.98
N PHE A 89 -0.46 23.02 -8.71
CA PHE A 89 0.31 22.98 -9.97
C PHE A 89 1.71 22.39 -9.77
N GLU A 90 2.47 22.92 -8.81
CA GLU A 90 3.84 22.47 -8.54
C GLU A 90 3.91 20.98 -8.20
N ILE A 91 2.92 20.46 -7.47
CA ILE A 91 2.85 19.04 -7.12
C ILE A 91 2.52 18.18 -8.34
N LEU A 92 1.48 18.55 -9.11
CA LEU A 92 1.09 17.81 -10.31
C LEU A 92 2.20 17.77 -11.37
N HIS A 93 2.95 18.87 -11.50
CA HIS A 93 4.10 18.98 -12.40
C HIS A 93 5.41 18.51 -11.78
N ARG A 94 5.36 17.92 -10.57
CA ARG A 94 6.53 17.39 -9.84
C ARG A 94 7.65 18.41 -9.65
N MET A 95 7.34 19.69 -9.64
CA MET A 95 8.28 20.76 -9.30
C MET A 95 8.56 20.80 -7.79
N ARG A 96 7.65 20.22 -6.99
CA ARG A 96 7.76 20.10 -5.54
C ARG A 96 7.35 18.70 -5.08
N ALA A 97 7.94 18.25 -3.98
CA ALA A 97 7.52 17.06 -3.25
C ALA A 97 6.35 17.36 -2.31
N LEU A 98 5.41 16.41 -2.16
CA LEU A 98 4.39 16.47 -1.11
C LEU A 98 5.03 16.53 0.28
N THR A 99 4.53 17.43 1.15
CA THR A 99 4.93 17.46 2.57
C THR A 99 4.04 16.53 3.39
N VAL A 100 4.48 16.16 4.60
CA VAL A 100 3.68 15.34 5.53
C VAL A 100 2.31 15.98 5.83
N GLU A 101 2.26 17.29 6.03
CA GLU A 101 0.99 18.00 6.26
C GLU A 101 0.05 17.88 5.06
N MET A 102 0.58 17.98 3.84
CA MET A 102 -0.22 17.84 2.61
C MET A 102 -0.71 16.40 2.43
N ILE A 103 0.11 15.42 2.80
CA ILE A 103 -0.28 13.99 2.79
C ILE A 103 -1.45 13.77 3.75
N VAL A 104 -1.41 14.35 4.96
CA VAL A 104 -2.51 14.27 5.92
C VAL A 104 -3.79 14.92 5.36
N LYS A 105 -3.70 16.12 4.79
CA LYS A 105 -4.87 16.79 4.18
C LYS A 105 -5.50 15.97 3.05
N LEU A 106 -4.67 15.36 2.19
CA LEU A 106 -5.15 14.49 1.12
C LEU A 106 -5.75 13.19 1.66
N ASN A 107 -5.20 12.66 2.76
CA ASN A 107 -5.79 11.50 3.42
C ASN A 107 -7.17 11.82 4.00
N GLU A 108 -7.31 12.94 4.70
CA GLU A 108 -8.56 13.35 5.34
C GLU A 108 -9.63 13.75 4.33
N ALA A 109 -9.28 14.61 3.36
CA ALA A 109 -10.25 15.13 2.40
C ALA A 109 -10.69 14.05 1.40
N TRP A 110 -9.75 13.21 0.96
CA TRP A 110 -9.91 12.37 -0.22
C TRP A 110 -9.75 10.88 0.05
N ALA A 111 -9.55 10.47 1.31
CA ALA A 111 -9.33 9.10 1.74
C ALA A 111 -8.10 8.43 1.08
N ILE A 112 -7.13 9.21 0.58
CA ILE A 112 -5.95 8.67 -0.07
C ILE A 112 -4.99 8.12 0.99
N PRO A 113 -4.59 6.84 0.95
CA PRO A 113 -3.70 6.28 1.97
C PRO A 113 -2.36 7.00 1.98
N ALA A 114 -1.89 7.38 3.17
CA ALA A 114 -0.61 8.09 3.32
C ALA A 114 0.59 7.32 2.73
N GLY A 115 0.56 5.98 2.81
CA GLY A 115 1.57 5.10 2.21
C GLY A 115 1.67 5.21 0.68
N CYS A 116 0.59 5.60 0.00
CA CYS A 116 0.59 5.83 -1.45
C CYS A 116 1.21 7.19 -1.81
N LEU A 117 1.04 8.20 -0.94
CA LEU A 117 1.49 9.58 -1.18
C LEU A 117 2.93 9.85 -0.72
N GLY A 118 3.41 9.11 0.29
CA GLY A 118 4.72 9.32 0.92
C GLY A 118 5.92 8.79 0.13
N LYS A 119 5.72 8.23 -1.08
CA LYS A 119 6.81 7.67 -1.88
C LYS A 119 7.63 8.80 -2.53
N PRO A 120 8.97 8.81 -2.37
CA PRO A 120 9.82 9.76 -3.09
C PRO A 120 9.67 9.58 -4.60
N TYR A 121 9.56 10.69 -5.34
CA TYR A 121 9.55 10.70 -6.80
C TYR A 121 10.56 11.70 -7.34
N LYS A 122 11.05 11.44 -8.55
CA LYS A 122 11.95 12.37 -9.24
C LYS A 122 11.20 13.67 -9.52
N LEU A 123 11.74 14.77 -9.02
CA LEU A 123 11.23 16.10 -9.31
C LEU A 123 11.60 16.48 -10.75
N ALA A 124 10.74 17.25 -11.40
CA ALA A 124 11.07 17.91 -12.64
C ALA A 124 12.25 18.85 -12.36
N VAL A 125 13.37 18.60 -13.04
CA VAL A 125 14.49 19.54 -13.02
C VAL A 125 14.01 20.79 -13.76
N ALA A 126 14.09 21.94 -13.08
CA ALA A 126 13.83 23.25 -13.67
C ALA A 126 14.85 23.57 -14.76
#